data_AF-A0A969LGN6-F1
#
_entry.id   AF-A0A969LGN6-F1
#
_cell.length_a   1.000
_cell.length_b   1.000
_cell.length_c   1.000
_cell.angle_alpha   90.00
_cell.angle_beta   90.00
_cell.angle_gamma   90.00
#
_symmetry.space_group_name_H-M   'P 1'
#
loop_
_entity.id
_entity.type
_entity.pdbx_description
1 polymer ?
#
loop_
_entity_poly.entity_id
_entity_poly.type
_entity_poly.pdbx_seq_one_letter_code
_entity_poly.pdbx_strand_id
1 'polypeptide(L)'
;MQIQAGRLTLSGGSLVLMQNQGITPDDRLTARVARDIVLTGTDPEVQLKSGFFSESVGAGRTADVQVSAVNLQIIEGANIRSSAYATGAGGNITVAVEQRLAILGFAPSNPILTSTINTGTFGAGDSGAIAITAHQIDMTNGGTISSPTLATGRGGSTLVRAVELDARGTSPTGTPSGVANTVIGSGDGGAIRLEVARLRLSDGAEVGTSTLHRGNAGKIVVQATEAIAVLGLADPTQPATASEIASAAPLVSPTFQAIFGLLPVPTGNAGNVTVVTPSLHIADRAAVSALSQGRGSSGRVTVRAGEIEIARQGQITTATASGKEEISWSRLTGSC
;
A
#
# COMPACT_ATOMS: atom_id res chain seq x y z
N MET A 1 0.46 6.31 25.38
CA MET A 1 -0.98 5.99 25.60
C MET A 1 -1.17 4.50 25.41
N GLN A 2 -1.91 3.85 26.31
CA GLN A 2 -2.19 2.42 26.23
C GLN A 2 -3.68 2.13 26.44
N ILE A 3 -4.26 1.32 25.55
CA ILE A 3 -5.64 0.82 25.61
C ILE A 3 -5.59 -0.69 25.76
N GLN A 4 -6.36 -1.20 26.73
CA GLN A 4 -6.60 -2.63 26.91
C GLN A 4 -8.10 -2.87 27.00
N ALA A 5 -8.63 -3.78 26.18
CA ALA A 5 -10.06 -4.06 26.14
C ALA A 5 -10.35 -5.51 25.72
N GLY A 6 -11.53 -6.02 26.04
CA GLY A 6 -12.01 -7.29 25.48
C GLY A 6 -12.42 -7.16 24.01
N ARG A 7 -13.14 -6.08 23.68
CA ARG A 7 -13.55 -5.66 22.34
C ARG A 7 -13.49 -4.13 22.29
N LEU A 8 -13.15 -3.58 21.13
CA LEU A 8 -13.12 -2.14 20.90
C LEU A 8 -13.84 -1.80 19.59
N THR A 9 -14.74 -0.84 19.64
CA THR A 9 -15.40 -0.29 18.44
C THR A 9 -15.21 1.21 18.42
N LEU A 10 -14.75 1.74 17.28
CA LEU A 10 -14.72 3.16 16.98
C LEU A 10 -15.56 3.40 15.72
N SER A 11 -16.61 4.21 15.84
CA SER A 11 -17.59 4.42 14.77
C SER A 11 -17.92 5.89 14.54
N GLY A 12 -18.35 6.24 13.33
CA GLY A 12 -18.93 7.55 13.01
C GLY A 12 -18.00 8.74 13.29
N GLY A 13 -16.70 8.59 13.02
CA GLY A 13 -15.69 9.62 13.29
C GLY A 13 -15.04 9.56 14.67
N SER A 14 -15.33 8.53 15.47
CA SER A 14 -14.66 8.31 16.76
C SER A 14 -13.19 7.97 16.56
N LEU A 15 -12.28 8.67 17.25
CA LEU A 15 -10.85 8.45 17.10
C LEU A 15 -10.10 8.42 18.43
N VAL A 16 -8.96 7.74 18.39
CA VAL A 16 -7.93 7.78 19.43
C VAL A 16 -6.75 8.55 18.85
N LEU A 17 -6.45 9.73 19.41
CA LEU A 17 -5.41 10.63 18.93
C LEU A 17 -4.22 10.71 19.89
N MET A 18 -3.03 10.64 19.31
CA MET A 18 -1.80 11.13 19.91
C MET A 18 -1.18 12.18 18.98
N GLN A 19 -1.04 13.42 19.44
CA GLN A 19 -0.52 14.51 18.62
C GLN A 19 0.70 15.17 19.27
N ASN A 20 1.81 15.17 18.55
CA ASN A 20 3.03 15.87 18.91
C ASN A 20 2.99 17.31 18.37
N GLN A 21 3.07 18.29 19.27
CA GLN A 21 3.15 19.72 18.90
C GLN A 21 4.54 20.33 19.15
N GLY A 22 5.48 19.54 19.68
CA GLY A 22 6.79 19.98 20.12
C GLY A 22 7.94 19.50 19.23
N ILE A 23 9.14 19.53 19.80
CA ILE A 23 10.37 19.05 19.16
C ILE A 23 10.81 17.68 19.70
N THR A 24 10.27 17.25 20.83
CA THR A 24 10.56 15.96 21.46
C THR A 24 9.68 14.88 20.85
N PRO A 25 10.19 13.69 20.51
CA PRO A 25 9.36 12.57 20.01
C PRO A 25 8.25 12.17 20.99
N ASP A 26 7.11 11.77 20.44
CA ASP A 26 6.09 11.05 21.22
C ASP A 26 6.48 9.59 21.37
N ASP A 27 6.06 8.98 22.48
CA ASP A 27 6.51 7.65 22.86
C ASP A 27 5.79 6.55 22.04
N ARG A 28 4.50 6.30 22.33
CA ARG A 28 3.70 5.29 21.62
C ARG A 28 2.20 5.36 21.90
N LEU A 29 1.40 5.05 20.88
CA LEU A 29 0.00 4.65 21.01
C LEU A 29 -0.09 3.12 20.91
N THR A 30 -0.55 2.44 21.96
CA THR A 30 -0.72 0.98 21.96
C THR A 30 -2.16 0.59 22.25
N ALA A 31 -2.77 -0.21 21.39
CA ALA A 31 -4.06 -0.85 21.62
C ALA A 31 -3.90 -2.37 21.62
N ARG A 32 -4.14 -3.01 22.78
CA ARG A 32 -4.13 -4.46 22.93
C ARG A 32 -5.55 -4.92 23.26
N VAL A 33 -6.22 -5.54 22.30
CA VAL A 33 -7.61 -5.93 22.43
C VAL A 33 -7.71 -7.45 22.34
N ALA A 34 -8.36 -8.08 23.32
CA ALA A 34 -8.32 -9.54 23.46
C ALA A 34 -9.14 -10.29 22.39
N ARG A 35 -10.05 -9.61 21.69
CA ARG A 35 -10.89 -10.20 20.63
C ARG A 35 -10.93 -9.29 19.41
N ASP A 36 -11.97 -8.46 19.29
CA ASP A 36 -12.27 -7.76 18.04
C ASP A 36 -12.01 -6.26 18.19
N ILE A 37 -11.39 -5.69 17.16
CA ILE A 37 -11.37 -4.25 16.91
C ILE A 37 -12.21 -3.99 15.66
N VAL A 38 -13.18 -3.07 15.75
CA VAL A 38 -13.96 -2.59 14.61
C VAL A 38 -13.80 -1.08 14.50
N LEU A 39 -13.17 -0.62 13.43
CA LEU A 39 -13.07 0.78 13.04
C LEU A 39 -14.01 0.98 11.85
N THR A 40 -15.04 1.82 11.99
CA THR A 40 -16.06 1.97 10.95
C THR A 40 -16.50 3.41 10.74
N GLY A 41 -16.70 3.78 9.49
CA GLY A 41 -17.38 5.00 9.12
C GLY A 41 -16.54 6.27 9.32
N THR A 42 -17.17 7.36 8.92
CA THR A 42 -16.67 8.72 9.07
C THR A 42 -17.78 9.60 9.64
N ASP A 43 -17.42 10.72 10.25
CA ASP A 43 -18.39 11.78 10.51
C ASP A 43 -18.89 12.36 9.18
N PRO A 44 -20.21 12.50 8.97
CA PRO A 44 -20.75 12.94 7.68
C PRO A 44 -20.55 14.45 7.42
N GLU A 45 -20.45 15.28 8.47
CA GLU A 45 -20.34 16.74 8.33
C GLU A 45 -18.89 17.16 8.14
N VAL A 46 -18.00 16.72 9.03
CA VAL A 46 -16.59 17.11 9.02
C VAL A 46 -15.68 16.07 8.37
N GLN A 47 -16.24 14.97 7.86
CA GLN A 47 -15.51 13.94 7.10
C GLN A 47 -14.37 13.28 7.90
N LEU A 48 -14.48 13.31 9.22
CA LEU A 48 -13.49 12.75 10.13
C LEU A 48 -13.59 11.23 10.14
N LYS A 49 -12.49 10.53 9.83
CA LYS A 49 -12.46 9.07 9.81
C LYS A 49 -12.39 8.49 11.23
N SER A 50 -13.07 7.37 11.47
CA SER A 50 -12.88 6.62 12.72
C SER A 50 -11.50 5.95 12.76
N GLY A 51 -10.87 5.87 13.93
CA GLY A 51 -9.73 4.95 14.15
C GLY A 51 -8.58 5.44 15.01
N PHE A 52 -7.36 4.96 14.72
CA PHE A 52 -6.14 5.26 15.49
C PHE A 52 -5.23 6.24 14.76
N PHE A 53 -4.93 7.36 15.43
CA PHE A 53 -4.29 8.51 14.82
C PHE A 53 -3.06 8.86 15.65
N SER A 54 -1.89 8.83 15.01
CA SER A 54 -0.72 9.51 15.53
C SER A 54 -0.31 10.61 14.56
N GLU A 55 -0.08 11.81 15.08
CA GLU A 55 0.24 12.97 14.25
C GLU A 55 1.35 13.80 14.87
N SER A 56 2.13 14.47 14.04
CA SER A 56 3.02 15.54 14.49
C SER A 56 2.78 16.79 13.68
N VAL A 57 2.56 17.92 14.36
CA VAL A 57 2.50 19.26 13.77
C VAL A 57 3.73 20.10 14.16
N GLY A 58 4.64 19.54 14.96
CA GLY A 58 5.93 20.12 15.33
C GLY A 58 7.12 19.42 14.66
N ALA A 59 8.33 19.84 15.00
CA ALA A 59 9.55 19.23 14.44
C ALA A 59 9.87 17.84 15.04
N GLY A 60 9.16 17.44 16.10
CA GLY A 60 9.31 16.13 16.74
C GLY A 60 8.75 14.99 15.88
N ARG A 61 9.32 13.80 16.05
CA ARG A 61 8.84 12.56 15.43
C ARG A 61 7.44 12.20 15.95
N THR A 62 6.58 11.73 15.05
CA THR A 62 5.24 11.19 15.37
C THR A 62 5.35 9.86 16.14
N ALA A 63 4.43 9.60 17.05
CA ALA A 63 4.44 8.38 17.86
C ALA A 63 4.25 7.12 17.02
N ASP A 64 4.82 6.01 17.48
CA ASP A 64 4.52 4.70 16.89
C ASP A 64 3.10 4.26 17.28
N VAL A 65 2.40 3.62 16.35
CA VAL A 65 1.06 3.04 16.55
C VAL A 65 1.18 1.52 16.56
N GLN A 66 0.79 0.89 17.66
CA GLN A 66 0.79 -0.57 17.81
C GLN A 66 -0.61 -1.06 18.11
N VAL A 67 -1.14 -1.95 17.25
CA VAL A 67 -2.48 -2.51 17.38
C VAL A 67 -2.40 -4.04 17.36
N SER A 68 -2.97 -4.70 18.37
CA SER A 68 -3.07 -6.15 18.40
C SER A 68 -4.46 -6.64 18.77
N ALA A 69 -4.96 -7.63 18.03
CA ALA A 69 -6.28 -8.21 18.22
C ALA A 69 -6.38 -9.63 17.64
N VAL A 70 -7.45 -10.36 17.95
CA VAL A 70 -7.78 -11.60 17.23
C VAL A 70 -8.31 -11.26 15.84
N ASN A 71 -9.22 -10.28 15.77
CA ASN A 71 -9.78 -9.76 14.52
C ASN A 71 -9.72 -8.24 14.49
N LEU A 72 -9.39 -7.67 13.34
CA LEU A 72 -9.40 -6.23 13.10
C LEU A 72 -10.15 -5.93 11.79
N GLN A 73 -11.18 -5.09 11.89
CA GLN A 73 -11.93 -4.58 10.75
C GLN A 73 -11.74 -3.08 10.63
N ILE A 74 -11.37 -2.62 9.43
CA ILE A 74 -11.26 -1.21 9.05
C ILE A 74 -12.17 -1.04 7.84
N ILE A 75 -13.35 -0.49 8.06
CA ILE A 75 -14.42 -0.48 7.06
C ILE A 75 -15.05 0.91 6.93
N GLU A 76 -15.78 1.11 5.83
CA GLU A 76 -16.55 2.34 5.58
C GLU A 76 -15.73 3.63 5.70
N GLY A 77 -14.46 3.60 5.26
CA GLY A 77 -13.59 4.78 5.23
C GLY A 77 -12.79 5.04 6.51
N ALA A 78 -12.84 4.15 7.50
CA ALA A 78 -12.04 4.24 8.72
C ALA A 78 -10.52 4.10 8.43
N ASN A 79 -9.66 4.47 9.40
CA ASN A 79 -8.21 4.33 9.21
C ASN A 79 -7.38 4.01 10.47
N ILE A 80 -6.17 3.52 10.23
CA ILE A 80 -5.05 3.58 11.17
C ILE A 80 -3.95 4.42 10.52
N ARG A 81 -3.58 5.53 11.14
CA ARG A 81 -2.73 6.55 10.51
C ARG A 81 -1.63 7.05 11.41
N SER A 82 -0.46 7.27 10.81
CA SER A 82 0.67 8.00 11.39
C SER A 82 1.16 9.07 10.41
N SER A 83 0.97 10.33 10.75
CA SER A 83 1.29 11.46 9.87
C SER A 83 2.27 12.44 10.52
N ALA A 84 3.20 13.00 9.76
CA ALA A 84 3.95 14.20 10.19
C ALA A 84 3.70 15.35 9.21
N TYR A 85 3.20 16.47 9.72
CA TYR A 85 2.83 17.65 8.94
C TYR A 85 3.93 18.72 8.86
N ALA A 86 4.90 18.65 9.76
CA ALA A 86 6.07 19.52 9.78
C ALA A 86 7.34 18.72 9.44
N THR A 87 8.50 19.13 9.95
CA THR A 87 9.79 18.53 9.59
C THR A 87 10.12 17.23 10.31
N GLY A 88 9.30 16.83 11.29
CA GLY A 88 9.47 15.56 12.01
C GLY A 88 9.26 14.33 11.13
N ALA A 89 9.91 13.23 11.49
CA ALA A 89 9.70 11.93 10.83
C ALA A 89 8.36 11.30 11.25
N GLY A 90 7.75 10.51 10.36
CA GLY A 90 6.55 9.74 10.63
C GLY A 90 6.81 8.54 11.54
N GLY A 91 5.86 8.27 12.44
CA GLY A 91 5.87 7.14 13.36
C GLY A 91 5.58 5.83 12.62
N ASN A 92 6.10 4.72 13.12
CA ASN A 92 5.85 3.40 12.52
C ASN A 92 4.46 2.88 12.92
N ILE A 93 3.86 2.08 12.05
CA ILE A 93 2.63 1.35 12.36
C ILE A 93 2.94 -0.14 12.43
N THR A 94 2.58 -0.79 13.54
CA THR A 94 2.64 -2.25 13.69
C THR A 94 1.25 -2.79 14.00
N VAL A 95 0.78 -3.71 13.17
CA VAL A 95 -0.53 -4.37 13.34
C VAL A 95 -0.31 -5.88 13.42
N ALA A 96 -0.72 -6.48 14.53
CA ALA A 96 -0.61 -7.91 14.77
C ALA A 96 -2.01 -8.49 15.01
N VAL A 97 -2.53 -9.25 14.05
CA VAL A 97 -3.87 -9.81 14.10
C VAL A 97 -3.77 -11.34 14.11
N GLU A 98 -4.37 -12.03 15.07
CA GLU A 98 -4.19 -13.47 15.18
C GLU A 98 -4.91 -14.24 14.05
N GLN A 99 -6.11 -13.78 13.67
CA GLN A 99 -6.95 -14.43 12.67
C GLN A 99 -7.14 -13.55 11.44
N ARG A 100 -8.02 -12.55 11.50
CA ARG A 100 -8.47 -11.85 10.28
C ARG A 100 -8.31 -10.34 10.37
N LEU A 101 -7.56 -9.78 9.42
CA LEU A 101 -7.52 -8.35 9.12
C LEU A 101 -8.38 -8.08 7.88
N ALA A 102 -9.42 -7.27 8.03
CA ALA A 102 -10.27 -6.85 6.92
C ALA A 102 -10.16 -5.33 6.72
N ILE A 103 -9.77 -4.89 5.52
CA ILE A 103 -9.70 -3.48 5.14
C ILE A 103 -10.65 -3.29 3.95
N LEU A 104 -11.86 -2.79 4.20
CA LEU A 104 -12.95 -2.91 3.24
C LEU A 104 -13.54 -1.55 2.86
N GLY A 105 -13.54 -1.27 1.56
CA GLY A 105 -14.31 -0.21 0.95
C GLY A 105 -13.87 1.21 1.28
N PHE A 106 -14.87 2.08 1.34
CA PHE A 106 -14.77 3.52 1.45
C PHE A 106 -16.01 4.06 2.20
N ALA A 107 -15.98 5.32 2.61
CA ALA A 107 -17.12 5.97 3.24
C ALA A 107 -18.29 6.11 2.26
N PRO A 108 -19.49 5.59 2.56
CA PRO A 108 -20.63 5.68 1.63
C PRO A 108 -21.02 7.12 1.26
N SER A 109 -20.81 8.07 2.18
CA SER A 109 -21.08 9.50 1.96
C SER A 109 -20.02 10.18 1.08
N ASN A 110 -18.82 9.60 0.97
CA ASN A 110 -17.71 10.16 0.20
C ASN A 110 -16.73 9.06 -0.25
N PRO A 111 -16.88 8.53 -1.48
CA PRO A 111 -16.04 7.45 -1.99
C PRO A 111 -14.54 7.76 -2.15
N ILE A 112 -14.12 9.02 -1.94
CA ILE A 112 -12.70 9.39 -1.86
C ILE A 112 -12.08 8.88 -0.55
N LEU A 113 -12.87 8.75 0.52
CA LEU A 113 -12.41 8.31 1.83
C LEU A 113 -12.38 6.78 1.92
N THR A 114 -11.29 6.18 1.43
CA THR A 114 -11.08 4.73 1.51
C THR A 114 -10.69 4.24 2.91
N SER A 115 -10.97 2.97 3.20
CA SER A 115 -10.51 2.30 4.41
C SER A 115 -9.01 2.02 4.31
N THR A 116 -8.22 2.45 5.30
CA THR A 116 -6.76 2.52 5.12
C THR A 116 -5.93 2.19 6.37
N ILE A 117 -4.74 1.63 6.15
CA ILE A 117 -3.62 1.69 7.10
C ILE A 117 -2.50 2.46 6.42
N ASN A 118 -2.13 3.63 6.93
CA ASN A 118 -1.16 4.44 6.23
C ASN A 118 -0.20 5.24 7.11
N THR A 119 1.03 5.38 6.64
CA THR A 119 2.00 6.37 7.15
C THR A 119 2.18 7.47 6.11
N GLY A 120 2.62 8.66 6.53
CA GLY A 120 2.95 9.70 5.56
C GLY A 120 3.60 10.91 6.19
N THR A 121 4.39 11.62 5.38
CA THR A 121 4.96 12.92 5.77
C THR A 121 4.62 13.97 4.72
N PHE A 122 4.21 15.13 5.20
CA PHE A 122 3.88 16.31 4.38
C PHE A 122 5.00 17.37 4.45
N GLY A 123 6.00 17.16 5.31
CA GLY A 123 7.23 17.95 5.36
C GLY A 123 8.48 17.13 5.03
N ALA A 124 9.65 17.63 5.41
CA ALA A 124 10.93 17.06 5.00
C ALA A 124 11.34 15.77 5.72
N GLY A 125 10.61 15.33 6.76
CA GLY A 125 10.91 14.11 7.48
C GLY A 125 10.55 12.85 6.69
N ASP A 126 11.28 11.76 6.96
CA ASP A 126 10.99 10.44 6.36
C ASP A 126 9.69 9.84 6.93
N SER A 127 8.94 9.13 6.10
CA SER A 127 7.73 8.41 6.52
C SER A 127 8.07 7.15 7.31
N GLY A 128 7.21 6.82 8.28
CA GLY A 128 7.35 5.63 9.11
C GLY A 128 7.07 4.35 8.33
N ALA A 129 7.65 3.25 8.78
CA ALA A 129 7.40 1.92 8.22
C ALA A 129 6.05 1.35 8.67
N ILE A 130 5.48 0.46 7.86
CA ILE A 130 4.29 -0.33 8.19
C ILE A 130 4.70 -1.81 8.28
N ALA A 131 4.38 -2.45 9.40
CA ALA A 131 4.57 -3.89 9.60
C ALA A 131 3.24 -4.53 10.00
N ILE A 132 2.76 -5.48 9.19
CA ILE A 132 1.50 -6.19 9.40
C ILE A 132 1.76 -7.68 9.49
N THR A 133 1.17 -8.34 10.48
CA THR A 133 1.11 -9.80 10.58
C THR A 133 -0.33 -10.23 10.82
N ALA A 134 -0.83 -11.15 10.00
CA ALA A 134 -2.15 -11.75 10.16
C ALA A 134 -2.18 -13.21 9.72
N HIS A 135 -3.21 -13.99 10.05
CA HIS A 135 -3.43 -15.26 9.36
C HIS A 135 -4.05 -15.00 7.97
N GLN A 136 -5.14 -14.23 7.93
CA GLN A 136 -5.83 -13.84 6.71
C GLN A 136 -5.94 -12.31 6.63
N ILE A 137 -5.66 -11.78 5.43
CA ILE A 137 -5.87 -10.38 5.10
C ILE A 137 -6.84 -10.31 3.91
N ASP A 138 -7.97 -9.63 4.09
CA ASP A 138 -8.92 -9.34 3.01
C ASP A 138 -8.96 -7.84 2.75
N MET A 139 -8.79 -7.46 1.49
CA MET A 139 -8.83 -6.07 1.05
C MET A 139 -9.79 -5.93 -0.12
N THR A 140 -10.82 -5.10 0.01
CA THR A 140 -11.84 -4.99 -1.03
C THR A 140 -12.22 -3.56 -1.35
N ASN A 141 -12.59 -3.32 -2.61
CA ASN A 141 -13.22 -2.09 -3.10
C ASN A 141 -12.49 -0.79 -2.65
N GLY A 142 -11.16 -0.78 -2.71
CA GLY A 142 -10.32 0.38 -2.36
C GLY A 142 -9.70 0.33 -0.96
N GLY A 143 -9.91 -0.77 -0.20
CA GLY A 143 -9.18 -1.01 1.04
C GLY A 143 -7.68 -1.09 0.78
N THR A 144 -6.87 -0.26 1.46
CA THR A 144 -5.47 -0.05 1.08
C THR A 144 -4.51 0.00 2.28
N ILE A 145 -3.29 -0.50 2.10
CA ILE A 145 -2.14 -0.26 2.97
C ILE A 145 -1.12 0.58 2.19
N SER A 146 -0.70 1.71 2.72
CA SER A 146 0.17 2.63 1.96
C SER A 146 1.11 3.48 2.81
N SER A 147 2.29 3.77 2.27
CA SER A 147 3.23 4.76 2.81
C SER A 147 3.63 5.78 1.74
N PRO A 148 2.71 6.66 1.30
CA PRO A 148 3.00 7.67 0.28
C PRO A 148 4.12 8.63 0.70
N THR A 149 4.82 9.15 -0.30
CA THR A 149 5.87 10.17 -0.15
C THR A 149 5.40 11.47 -0.79
N LEU A 150 4.96 12.43 0.02
CA LEU A 150 4.30 13.64 -0.47
C LEU A 150 5.23 14.85 -0.60
N ALA A 151 6.38 14.83 0.07
CA ALA A 151 7.31 15.94 0.14
C ALA A 151 8.76 15.49 -0.16
N THR A 152 9.76 16.01 0.55
CA THR A 152 11.19 15.76 0.27
C THR A 152 11.76 14.59 1.08
N GLY A 153 11.11 14.17 2.16
CA GLY A 153 11.52 12.98 2.92
C GLY A 153 11.27 11.68 2.15
N ARG A 154 11.92 10.59 2.55
CA ARG A 154 11.74 9.27 1.92
C ARG A 154 10.46 8.57 2.41
N GLY A 155 9.90 7.73 1.55
CA GLY A 155 8.78 6.85 1.91
C GLY A 155 9.21 5.73 2.85
N GLY A 156 8.30 5.35 3.76
CA GLY A 156 8.47 4.23 4.66
C GLY A 156 8.31 2.89 3.94
N SER A 157 9.03 1.87 4.42
CA SER A 157 8.89 0.51 3.91
C SER A 157 7.63 -0.16 4.44
N THR A 158 7.01 -1.00 3.62
CA THR A 158 5.84 -1.80 4.00
C THR A 158 6.21 -3.27 4.00
N LEU A 159 6.02 -3.94 5.14
CA LEU A 159 6.19 -5.38 5.33
C LEU A 159 4.87 -6.01 5.73
N VAL A 160 4.40 -6.98 4.95
CA VAL A 160 3.20 -7.75 5.27
C VAL A 160 3.54 -9.23 5.34
N ARG A 161 3.14 -9.86 6.44
CA ARG A 161 3.22 -11.30 6.67
C ARG A 161 1.82 -11.87 6.83
N ALA A 162 1.45 -12.84 6.01
CA ALA A 162 0.17 -13.52 6.17
C ALA A 162 0.21 -14.99 5.75
N VAL A 163 -0.76 -15.80 6.14
CA VAL A 163 -0.97 -17.08 5.44
C VAL A 163 -1.63 -16.77 4.10
N GLU A 164 -2.73 -16.02 4.12
CA GLU A 164 -3.47 -15.61 2.92
C GLU A 164 -3.63 -14.11 2.84
N LEU A 165 -3.43 -13.56 1.64
CA LEU A 165 -3.79 -12.20 1.28
C LEU A 165 -4.65 -12.23 0.01
N ASP A 166 -5.92 -11.84 0.13
CA ASP A 166 -6.84 -11.65 -1.00
C ASP A 166 -7.18 -10.16 -1.10
N ALA A 167 -6.76 -9.53 -2.20
CA ALA A 167 -7.14 -8.18 -2.55
C ALA A 167 -7.97 -8.20 -3.84
N ARG A 168 -9.11 -7.50 -3.83
CA ARG A 168 -10.02 -7.46 -4.98
C ARG A 168 -10.75 -6.13 -5.17
N GLY A 169 -10.88 -5.70 -6.42
CA GLY A 169 -11.70 -4.55 -6.77
C GLY A 169 -11.03 -3.19 -6.52
N THR A 170 -11.69 -2.15 -6.99
CA THR A 170 -11.32 -0.74 -6.85
C THR A 170 -12.44 0.03 -6.13
N SER A 171 -12.14 1.19 -5.54
CA SER A 171 -13.18 2.14 -5.13
C SER A 171 -13.85 2.78 -6.37
N PRO A 172 -15.02 3.43 -6.23
CA PRO A 172 -15.64 4.20 -7.32
C PRO A 172 -14.75 5.31 -7.88
N THR A 173 -13.74 5.75 -7.13
CA THR A 173 -12.74 6.74 -7.54
C THR A 173 -11.53 6.11 -8.23
N GLY A 174 -11.54 4.79 -8.45
CA GLY A 174 -10.46 4.04 -9.08
C GLY A 174 -9.28 3.74 -8.16
N THR A 175 -9.42 3.87 -6.84
CA THR A 175 -8.36 3.47 -5.91
C THR A 175 -8.31 1.94 -5.83
N PRO A 176 -7.20 1.28 -6.17
CA PRO A 176 -7.06 -0.17 -6.08
C PRO A 176 -7.14 -0.68 -4.64
N SER A 177 -7.59 -1.92 -4.48
CA SER A 177 -7.38 -2.63 -3.23
C SER A 177 -5.98 -3.22 -3.20
N GLY A 178 -5.31 -3.16 -2.06
CA GLY A 178 -4.01 -3.83 -1.85
C GLY A 178 -2.95 -2.94 -1.21
N VAL A 179 -1.69 -3.14 -1.60
CA VAL A 179 -0.53 -2.47 -0.96
C VAL A 179 0.14 -1.55 -1.96
N ALA A 180 0.12 -0.25 -1.72
CA ALA A 180 0.62 0.74 -2.67
C ALA A 180 1.47 1.82 -2.01
N ASN A 181 2.67 2.08 -2.55
CA ASN A 181 3.53 3.18 -2.13
C ASN A 181 3.77 4.15 -3.30
N THR A 182 3.20 5.35 -3.22
CA THR A 182 3.28 6.36 -4.29
C THR A 182 4.15 7.54 -3.90
N VAL A 183 5.08 7.92 -4.77
CA VAL A 183 5.90 9.12 -4.67
C VAL A 183 5.27 10.24 -5.47
N ILE A 184 4.80 11.26 -4.76
CA ILE A 184 4.29 12.52 -5.34
C ILE A 184 5.36 13.61 -5.20
N GLY A 185 6.15 13.56 -4.13
CA GLY A 185 7.23 14.50 -3.85
C GLY A 185 8.56 14.16 -4.53
N SER A 186 9.65 14.65 -3.95
CA SER A 186 11.01 14.47 -4.49
C SER A 186 11.85 13.45 -3.74
N GLY A 187 11.41 12.97 -2.57
CA GLY A 187 12.04 11.86 -1.88
C GLY A 187 11.75 10.52 -2.56
N ASP A 188 12.62 9.53 -2.34
CA ASP A 188 12.46 8.18 -2.89
C ASP A 188 11.37 7.40 -2.14
N GLY A 189 10.66 6.54 -2.86
CA GLY A 189 9.60 5.69 -2.33
C GLY A 189 10.14 4.51 -1.53
N GLY A 190 9.42 4.14 -0.48
CA GLY A 190 9.76 2.98 0.35
C GLY A 190 9.45 1.66 -0.34
N ALA A 191 10.22 0.61 0.00
CA ALA A 191 10.05 -0.73 -0.54
C ALA A 191 8.79 -1.43 0.01
N ILE A 192 8.22 -2.33 -0.79
CA ILE A 192 7.16 -3.25 -0.37
C ILE A 192 7.73 -4.67 -0.32
N ARG A 193 7.49 -5.36 0.79
CA ARG A 193 7.81 -6.77 0.97
C ARG A 193 6.59 -7.53 1.46
N LEU A 194 6.12 -8.49 0.67
CA LEU A 194 5.07 -9.42 1.06
C LEU A 194 5.67 -10.82 1.26
N GLU A 195 5.39 -11.42 2.41
CA GLU A 195 5.75 -12.79 2.75
C GLU A 195 4.45 -13.53 3.09
N VAL A 196 3.93 -14.33 2.16
CA VAL A 196 2.66 -15.03 2.32
C VAL A 196 2.74 -16.52 2.01
N ALA A 197 1.71 -17.30 2.32
CA ALA A 197 1.55 -18.62 1.71
C ALA A 197 0.85 -18.49 0.35
N ARG A 198 -0.28 -17.77 0.32
CA ARG A 198 -1.07 -17.50 -0.89
C ARG A 198 -1.35 -16.02 -1.07
N LEU A 199 -1.08 -15.51 -2.27
CA LEU A 199 -1.46 -14.17 -2.71
C LEU A 199 -2.49 -14.27 -3.83
N ARG A 200 -3.63 -13.59 -3.69
CA ARG A 200 -4.60 -13.40 -4.78
C ARG A 200 -4.85 -11.90 -4.98
N LEU A 201 -4.62 -11.42 -6.20
CA LEU A 201 -4.99 -10.09 -6.66
C LEU A 201 -6.02 -10.27 -7.77
N SER A 202 -7.24 -9.74 -7.58
CA SER A 202 -8.26 -9.78 -8.62
C SER A 202 -8.97 -8.46 -8.87
N ASP A 203 -9.61 -8.36 -10.03
CA ASP A 203 -10.57 -7.29 -10.33
C ASP A 203 -9.98 -5.87 -10.16
N GLY A 204 -8.70 -5.67 -10.53
CA GLY A 204 -8.02 -4.38 -10.45
C GLY A 204 -7.26 -4.12 -9.14
N ALA A 205 -6.98 -5.15 -8.35
CA ALA A 205 -6.17 -5.04 -7.14
C ALA A 205 -4.67 -4.91 -7.42
N GLU A 206 -3.94 -4.22 -6.53
CA GLU A 206 -2.55 -3.81 -6.76
C GLU A 206 -1.61 -4.18 -5.61
N VAL A 207 -0.41 -4.64 -5.96
CA VAL A 207 0.78 -4.56 -5.11
C VAL A 207 1.79 -3.70 -5.85
N GLY A 208 1.95 -2.45 -5.43
CA GLY A 208 2.54 -1.46 -6.33
C GLY A 208 3.40 -0.38 -5.68
N THR A 209 4.38 0.07 -6.44
CA THR A 209 5.21 1.23 -6.09
C THR A 209 5.19 2.15 -7.29
N SER A 210 5.08 3.46 -7.08
CA SER A 210 5.09 4.38 -8.19
C SER A 210 5.79 5.70 -7.88
N THR A 211 6.25 6.37 -8.93
CA THR A 211 6.72 7.76 -8.86
C THR A 211 6.08 8.63 -9.91
N LEU A 212 5.54 9.76 -9.47
CA LEU A 212 4.86 10.75 -10.30
C LEU A 212 5.70 12.02 -10.49
N HIS A 213 6.92 12.06 -9.96
CA HIS A 213 7.75 13.26 -9.95
C HIS A 213 9.24 12.94 -10.12
N ARG A 214 10.10 13.38 -9.18
CA ARG A 214 11.56 13.30 -9.28
C ARG A 214 12.17 12.13 -8.50
N GLY A 215 11.57 11.75 -7.37
CA GLY A 215 12.06 10.63 -6.55
C GLY A 215 11.86 9.29 -7.26
N ASN A 216 12.62 8.27 -6.89
CA ASN A 216 12.49 6.94 -7.50
C ASN A 216 11.37 6.14 -6.84
N ALA A 217 10.71 5.27 -7.60
CA ALA A 217 9.77 4.29 -7.03
C ALA A 217 10.52 3.23 -6.21
N GLY A 218 9.84 2.69 -5.20
CA GLY A 218 10.40 1.66 -4.32
C GLY A 218 10.58 0.29 -4.99
N LYS A 219 11.35 -0.59 -4.36
CA LYS A 219 11.45 -2.01 -4.76
C LYS A 219 10.25 -2.80 -4.26
N ILE A 220 9.80 -3.78 -5.05
CA ILE A 220 8.81 -4.78 -4.64
C ILE A 220 9.44 -6.16 -4.53
N VAL A 221 9.19 -6.85 -3.43
CA VAL A 221 9.51 -8.26 -3.24
C VAL A 221 8.28 -9.00 -2.75
N VAL A 222 7.74 -9.89 -3.57
CA VAL A 222 6.63 -10.78 -3.21
C VAL A 222 7.18 -12.20 -3.11
N GLN A 223 7.06 -12.80 -1.93
CA GLN A 223 7.42 -14.19 -1.67
C GLN A 223 6.18 -14.92 -1.19
N ALA A 224 5.73 -15.91 -1.97
CA ALA A 224 4.69 -16.84 -1.57
C ALA A 224 5.28 -18.23 -1.38
N THR A 225 4.89 -18.95 -0.33
CA THR A 225 5.35 -20.34 -0.13
C THR A 225 4.52 -21.36 -0.87
N GLU A 226 3.35 -20.98 -1.41
CA GLU A 226 2.47 -21.89 -2.16
C GLU A 226 2.15 -21.33 -3.55
N ALA A 227 1.44 -20.20 -3.64
CA ALA A 227 0.93 -19.70 -4.91
C ALA A 227 0.74 -18.17 -4.94
N ILE A 228 0.88 -17.61 -6.15
CA ILE A 228 0.50 -16.23 -6.48
C ILE A 228 -0.43 -16.27 -7.68
N ALA A 229 -1.59 -15.65 -7.55
CA ALA A 229 -2.55 -15.47 -8.64
C ALA A 229 -2.83 -13.98 -8.85
N VAL A 230 -2.56 -13.46 -10.05
CA VAL A 230 -2.87 -12.08 -10.46
C VAL A 230 -3.84 -12.13 -11.63
N LEU A 231 -5.08 -11.68 -11.41
CA LEU A 231 -6.20 -12.01 -12.28
C LEU A 231 -7.05 -10.79 -12.61
N GLY A 232 -7.29 -10.54 -13.88
CA GLY A 232 -8.37 -9.66 -14.29
C GLY A 232 -8.04 -8.19 -14.33
N LEU A 233 -9.09 -7.44 -14.63
CA LEU A 233 -9.19 -5.99 -14.65
C LEU A 233 -10.33 -5.60 -13.70
N ALA A 234 -10.29 -4.37 -13.19
CA ALA A 234 -11.45 -3.73 -12.60
C ALA A 234 -12.62 -3.70 -13.61
N ASP A 235 -13.83 -3.51 -13.07
CA ASP A 235 -15.06 -3.37 -13.84
C ASP A 235 -14.83 -2.45 -15.07
N PRO A 236 -15.14 -2.92 -16.31
CA PRO A 236 -14.90 -2.16 -17.53
C PRO A 236 -15.68 -0.83 -17.63
N THR A 237 -16.61 -0.57 -16.71
CA THR A 237 -17.31 0.72 -16.58
C THR A 237 -16.50 1.78 -15.82
N GLN A 238 -15.40 1.41 -15.17
CA GLN A 238 -14.42 2.30 -14.53
C GLN A 238 -13.16 2.42 -15.42
N PRO A 239 -12.22 3.37 -15.15
CA PRO A 239 -10.92 3.36 -15.82
C PRO A 239 -10.30 1.97 -15.69
N ALA A 240 -10.09 1.29 -16.82
CA ALA A 240 -9.66 -0.11 -16.84
C ALA A 240 -8.34 -0.25 -16.08
N THR A 241 -8.42 -0.73 -14.84
CA THR A 241 -7.29 -0.91 -13.94
C THR A 241 -6.97 -2.39 -13.89
N ALA A 242 -5.81 -2.80 -14.40
CA ALA A 242 -5.40 -4.20 -14.34
C ALA A 242 -5.07 -4.59 -12.91
N SER A 243 -5.34 -5.85 -12.56
CA SER A 243 -4.73 -6.42 -11.37
C SER A 243 -3.23 -6.53 -11.62
N GLU A 244 -2.41 -6.01 -10.70
CA GLU A 244 -0.97 -5.95 -10.96
C GLU A 244 -0.03 -6.05 -9.76
N ILE A 245 1.16 -6.57 -10.03
CA ILE A 245 2.35 -6.40 -9.19
C ILE A 245 3.32 -5.51 -9.96
N ALA A 246 3.32 -4.21 -9.69
CA ALA A 246 3.93 -3.23 -10.59
C ALA A 246 4.82 -2.21 -9.88
N SER A 247 5.97 -1.89 -10.49
CA SER A 247 6.69 -0.66 -10.17
C SER A 247 6.66 0.30 -11.35
N ALA A 248 6.21 1.54 -11.14
CA ALA A 248 5.86 2.42 -12.25
C ALA A 248 6.37 3.87 -12.12
N ALA A 249 6.66 4.51 -13.25
CA ALA A 249 6.75 5.97 -13.37
C ALA A 249 5.74 6.46 -14.44
N PRO A 250 4.43 6.49 -14.12
CA PRO A 250 3.37 6.76 -15.10
C PRO A 250 3.20 8.25 -15.40
N LEU A 251 2.70 8.55 -16.59
CA LEU A 251 2.19 9.88 -16.93
C LEU A 251 0.77 10.02 -16.39
N VAL A 252 0.55 11.02 -15.54
CA VAL A 252 -0.77 11.34 -14.98
C VAL A 252 -1.40 12.50 -15.74
N SER A 253 -2.72 12.66 -15.63
CA SER A 253 -3.46 13.68 -16.38
C SER A 253 -2.97 15.11 -16.07
N PRO A 254 -3.01 16.05 -17.05
CA PRO A 254 -2.61 17.44 -16.80
C PRO A 254 -3.34 18.10 -15.61
N THR A 255 -4.61 17.74 -15.39
CA THR A 255 -5.38 18.21 -14.22
C THR A 255 -4.77 17.72 -12.91
N PHE A 256 -4.41 16.43 -12.83
CA PHE A 256 -3.75 15.87 -11.65
C PHE A 256 -2.35 16.48 -11.44
N GLN A 257 -1.61 16.71 -12.53
CA GLN A 257 -0.32 17.40 -12.48
C GLN A 257 -0.45 18.80 -11.90
N ALA A 258 -1.47 19.57 -12.31
CA ALA A 258 -1.70 20.92 -11.81
C ALA A 258 -2.06 20.93 -10.30
N ILE A 259 -2.91 20.01 -9.84
CA ILE A 259 -3.32 19.91 -8.43
C ILE A 259 -2.12 19.63 -7.52
N PHE A 260 -1.20 18.76 -7.94
CA PHE A 260 -0.06 18.32 -7.14
C PHE A 260 1.26 19.00 -7.50
N GLY A 261 1.26 19.99 -8.40
CA GLY A 261 2.47 20.69 -8.84
C GLY A 261 3.50 19.78 -9.53
N LEU A 262 3.05 18.75 -10.25
CA LEU A 262 3.91 17.75 -10.85
C LEU A 262 4.59 18.24 -12.14
N LEU A 263 5.71 17.62 -12.48
CA LEU A 263 6.32 17.79 -13.80
C LEU A 263 5.41 17.16 -14.87
N PRO A 264 5.37 17.72 -16.10
CA PRO A 264 4.62 17.12 -17.20
C PRO A 264 5.07 15.70 -17.56
N VAL A 265 6.34 15.40 -17.30
CA VAL A 265 6.96 14.08 -17.50
C VAL A 265 7.79 13.78 -16.25
N PRO A 266 7.51 12.68 -15.52
CA PRO A 266 8.28 12.30 -14.34
C PRO A 266 9.71 11.93 -14.74
N THR A 267 10.66 12.21 -13.85
CA THR A 267 12.09 11.91 -14.07
C THR A 267 12.62 10.82 -13.14
N GLY A 268 11.85 10.43 -12.12
CA GLY A 268 12.18 9.31 -11.25
C GLY A 268 12.19 7.98 -11.98
N ASN A 269 13.04 7.06 -11.54
CA ASN A 269 13.10 5.70 -12.09
C ASN A 269 12.00 4.83 -11.48
N ALA A 270 11.52 3.86 -12.27
CA ALA A 270 10.75 2.75 -11.73
C ALA A 270 11.66 1.79 -10.94
N GLY A 271 11.10 1.13 -9.93
CA GLY A 271 11.81 0.18 -9.08
C GLY A 271 11.79 -1.24 -9.63
N ASN A 272 12.54 -2.12 -8.98
CA ASN A 272 12.61 -3.53 -9.37
C ASN A 272 11.47 -4.34 -8.73
N VAL A 273 10.93 -5.30 -9.49
CA VAL A 273 9.92 -6.25 -9.01
C VAL A 273 10.53 -7.64 -8.94
N THR A 274 10.45 -8.27 -7.77
CA THR A 274 10.88 -9.66 -7.57
C THR A 274 9.71 -10.50 -7.08
N VAL A 275 9.39 -11.57 -7.80
CA VAL A 275 8.33 -12.53 -7.46
C VAL A 275 8.97 -13.90 -7.25
N VAL A 276 8.71 -14.53 -6.09
CA VAL A 276 9.19 -15.86 -5.75
C VAL A 276 8.03 -16.70 -5.24
N THR A 277 7.74 -17.83 -5.88
CA THR A 277 6.61 -18.71 -5.51
C THR A 277 6.75 -20.08 -6.17
N PRO A 278 6.26 -21.20 -5.58
CA PRO A 278 6.17 -22.45 -6.32
C PRO A 278 5.29 -22.35 -7.57
N SER A 279 4.13 -21.70 -7.48
CA SER A 279 3.19 -21.53 -8.59
C SER A 279 2.84 -20.04 -8.80
N LEU A 280 2.96 -19.56 -10.04
CA LEU A 280 2.55 -18.22 -10.46
C LEU A 280 1.53 -18.33 -11.60
N HIS A 281 0.34 -17.78 -11.40
CA HIS A 281 -0.70 -17.68 -12.43
C HIS A 281 -1.04 -16.21 -12.70
N ILE A 282 -0.90 -15.78 -13.96
CA ILE A 282 -1.24 -14.44 -14.42
C ILE A 282 -2.25 -14.56 -15.55
N ALA A 283 -3.45 -14.02 -15.38
CA ALA A 283 -4.48 -14.12 -16.40
C ALA A 283 -5.39 -12.90 -16.52
N ASP A 284 -6.19 -12.87 -17.59
CA ASP A 284 -7.18 -11.83 -17.84
C ASP A 284 -6.61 -10.42 -17.86
N ARG A 285 -5.55 -10.22 -18.66
CA ARG A 285 -4.91 -8.90 -18.81
C ARG A 285 -4.25 -8.35 -17.55
N ALA A 286 -4.15 -9.14 -16.48
CA ALA A 286 -3.34 -8.84 -15.32
C ALA A 286 -1.84 -8.76 -15.68
N ALA A 287 -1.07 -8.03 -14.86
CA ALA A 287 0.33 -7.76 -15.17
C ALA A 287 1.27 -7.93 -13.97
N VAL A 288 2.50 -8.36 -14.24
CA VAL A 288 3.65 -8.13 -13.37
C VAL A 288 4.62 -7.25 -14.12
N SER A 289 4.94 -6.06 -13.61
CA SER A 289 5.63 -5.08 -14.45
C SER A 289 6.60 -4.15 -13.74
N ALA A 290 7.58 -3.64 -14.49
CA ALA A 290 8.39 -2.50 -14.07
C ALA A 290 8.50 -1.49 -15.23
N LEU A 291 7.66 -0.45 -15.20
CA LEU A 291 7.40 0.43 -16.34
C LEU A 291 7.80 1.88 -16.06
N SER A 292 8.37 2.58 -17.04
CA SER A 292 8.58 4.03 -16.97
C SER A 292 8.05 4.72 -18.22
N GLN A 293 7.01 5.55 -18.06
CA GLN A 293 6.51 6.43 -19.11
C GLN A 293 7.17 7.82 -19.06
N GLY A 294 7.99 8.06 -18.02
CA GLY A 294 8.78 9.26 -17.83
C GLY A 294 10.13 9.23 -18.55
N ARG A 295 11.01 10.16 -18.16
CA ARG A 295 12.42 10.18 -18.58
C ARG A 295 13.31 9.25 -17.75
N GLY A 296 12.79 8.70 -16.65
CA GLY A 296 13.48 7.73 -15.82
C GLY A 296 13.59 6.35 -16.50
N SER A 297 14.54 5.55 -16.04
CA SER A 297 14.69 4.16 -16.48
C SER A 297 13.55 3.28 -15.94
N SER A 298 13.17 2.26 -16.71
CA SER A 298 12.37 1.15 -16.20
C SER A 298 13.17 0.31 -15.21
N GLY A 299 12.46 -0.35 -14.30
CA GLY A 299 13.08 -1.34 -13.43
C GLY A 299 13.20 -2.72 -14.11
N ARG A 300 13.74 -3.67 -13.35
CA ARG A 300 13.83 -5.08 -13.71
C ARG A 300 12.69 -5.87 -13.08
N VAL A 301 12.10 -6.79 -13.84
CA VAL A 301 11.25 -7.85 -13.30
C VAL A 301 12.06 -9.15 -13.20
N THR A 302 12.04 -9.77 -12.02
CA THR A 302 12.66 -11.08 -11.75
C THR A 302 11.60 -12.01 -11.18
N VAL A 303 11.37 -13.14 -11.85
CA VAL A 303 10.45 -14.18 -11.37
C VAL A 303 11.20 -15.47 -11.17
N ARG A 304 10.98 -16.09 -10.00
CA ARG A 304 11.50 -17.41 -9.64
C ARG A 304 10.33 -18.28 -9.20
N ALA A 305 9.91 -19.17 -10.10
CA ALA A 305 8.84 -20.10 -9.80
C ALA A 305 9.10 -21.51 -10.32
N GLY A 306 8.42 -22.49 -9.70
CA GLY A 306 8.38 -23.87 -10.16
C GLY A 306 7.49 -24.01 -11.40
N GLU A 307 6.32 -23.38 -11.34
CA GLU A 307 5.35 -23.29 -12.43
C GLU A 307 4.95 -21.84 -12.69
N ILE A 308 4.83 -21.48 -13.97
CA ILE A 308 4.36 -20.17 -14.44
C ILE A 308 3.29 -20.41 -15.51
N GLU A 309 2.05 -20.02 -15.21
CA GLU A 309 0.95 -20.00 -16.15
C GLU A 309 0.60 -18.55 -16.52
N ILE A 310 0.66 -18.22 -17.81
CA ILE A 310 0.21 -16.93 -18.35
C ILE A 310 -0.91 -17.20 -19.35
N ALA A 311 -2.12 -16.77 -19.01
CA ALA A 311 -3.32 -17.06 -19.80
C ALA A 311 -4.08 -15.78 -20.15
N ARG A 312 -4.97 -15.83 -21.16
CA ARG A 312 -5.97 -14.79 -21.46
C ARG A 312 -5.40 -13.35 -21.41
N GLN A 313 -4.31 -13.13 -22.14
CA GLN A 313 -3.61 -11.85 -22.25
C GLN A 313 -2.92 -11.34 -20.97
N GLY A 314 -2.68 -12.19 -19.97
CA GLY A 314 -1.79 -11.86 -18.86
C GLY A 314 -0.37 -11.50 -19.34
N GLN A 315 0.34 -10.65 -18.60
CA GLN A 315 1.64 -10.11 -19.05
C GLN A 315 2.68 -10.07 -17.94
N ILE A 316 3.95 -10.26 -18.34
CA ILE A 316 5.10 -9.86 -17.54
C ILE A 316 5.95 -8.95 -18.41
N THR A 317 6.18 -7.71 -17.98
CA THR A 317 6.74 -6.68 -18.87
C THR A 317 7.66 -5.69 -18.16
N THR A 318 8.67 -5.23 -18.88
CA THR A 318 9.48 -4.07 -18.53
C THR A 318 9.53 -3.18 -19.76
N ALA A 319 9.21 -1.90 -19.64
CA ALA A 319 9.31 -0.97 -20.76
C ALA A 319 9.63 0.42 -20.25
N THR A 320 10.47 1.14 -21.00
CA THR A 320 10.81 2.54 -20.74
C THR A 320 10.57 3.38 -21.98
N ALA A 321 10.09 4.60 -21.82
CA ALA A 321 10.01 5.57 -22.91
C ALA A 321 11.39 6.01 -23.42
N SER A 322 12.46 5.86 -22.61
CA SER A 322 13.84 6.17 -23.00
C SER A 322 14.87 5.42 -22.13
N GLY A 323 15.39 4.26 -22.58
CA GLY A 323 16.41 3.51 -21.85
C GLY A 323 16.55 2.03 -22.24
N LYS A 324 17.42 1.28 -21.54
CA LYS A 324 17.66 -0.16 -21.76
C LYS A 324 16.72 -1.03 -20.92
N GLU A 325 16.27 -2.13 -21.51
CA GLU A 325 15.36 -3.11 -20.93
C GLU A 325 16.13 -4.35 -20.46
N GLU A 326 15.70 -4.97 -19.34
CA GLU A 326 16.28 -6.23 -18.89
C GLU A 326 15.24 -7.08 -18.14
N ILE A 327 14.98 -8.28 -18.65
CA ILE A 327 14.12 -9.29 -18.03
C ILE A 327 14.97 -10.52 -17.75
N SER A 328 14.93 -11.04 -16.51
CA SER A 328 15.72 -12.21 -16.11
C SER A 328 14.84 -13.32 -15.53
N TRP A 329 14.99 -14.54 -16.04
CA TRP A 329 14.26 -15.74 -15.60
C TRP A 329 15.23 -16.81 -15.09
N SER A 330 14.85 -17.51 -14.03
CA SER A 330 15.53 -18.74 -13.61
C SER A 330 14.51 -19.73 -13.05
N ARG A 331 14.49 -20.96 -13.58
CA ARG A 331 13.77 -22.07 -12.96
C ARG A 331 14.50 -22.49 -11.69
N LEU A 332 13.75 -22.81 -10.63
CA LEU A 332 14.31 -23.55 -9.51
C LEU A 332 14.58 -24.98 -9.99
N THR A 333 15.81 -25.26 -10.44
CA THR A 333 16.22 -26.64 -10.69
C THR A 333 16.37 -27.33 -9.34
N GLY A 334 15.34 -28.06 -8.92
CA GLY A 334 15.49 -29.08 -7.90
C GLY A 334 16.40 -30.16 -8.45
N SER A 335 17.64 -30.22 -7.95
CA SER A 335 18.47 -31.41 -8.06
C SER A 335 17.76 -32.54 -7.30
N CYS A 336 17.50 -33.64 -8.02
CA CYS A 336 16.96 -34.89 -7.49
C CYS A 336 17.78 -35.44 -6.33
#